data_AF-A0A2S6BYE6-F1
#
_entry.id   AF-A0A2S6BYE6-F1
#
_cell.length_a   1.000
_cell.length_b   1.000
_cell.length_c   1.000
_cell.angle_alpha   90.00
_cell.angle_beta   90.00
_cell.angle_gamma   90.00
#
_symmetry.space_group_name_H-M   'P 1'
#
loop_
_entity.id
_entity.type
_entity.pdbx_description
1 polymer ?
#
loop_
_entity_poly.entity_id
_entity_poly.type
_entity_poly.pdbx_seq_one_letter_code
_entity_poly.pdbx_strand_id
1 'polypeptide(L)'
;MFRTGASRSILRSFNAATQPTCRANVNARLQTTITSQLCTLARRPQTAAAVKPLALQFARGAASKDSPPMDKIDTKHEKELAKHVLEADPERVSMDSSVHPVFGEVAAPAEKKEEDKMMAGVNQDIQTIKDTFDMSEVPKPALYIGLAGVLPYVATSLSTVFCAYEIHSAHESGSGLILSEKTAELMLHVLEPLQIGYGATIISFLGAIHWGLEWAKFGGEAGWSRYSIGVIGTALAWPTILLPVEYALISQFLIFNYMYYKDSRACRAGWAPAWYGVYRFALTFIVGAAIVISLIGRGQVSDRIGRLPGPADRVKQLREHQAAEAENEEEQRRKFLASKDEEDDE
;
A
#
# COMPACT_ATOMS: atom_id res chain seq x y z
N MET A 1 -46.41 33.76 -27.88
CA MET A 1 -47.73 33.15 -28.14
C MET A 1 -47.52 31.77 -28.74
N PHE A 2 -48.21 30.78 -28.18
CA PHE A 2 -48.11 29.35 -28.40
C PHE A 2 -48.44 28.88 -29.83
N ARG A 3 -47.81 27.77 -30.26
CA ARG A 3 -48.41 26.51 -30.78
C ARG A 3 -47.31 25.58 -31.34
N THR A 4 -46.91 24.49 -30.67
CA THR A 4 -47.46 23.11 -30.66
C THR A 4 -47.56 22.41 -32.02
N GLY A 5 -47.03 21.17 -32.12
CA GLY A 5 -47.24 20.31 -33.29
C GLY A 5 -46.49 18.96 -33.38
N ALA A 6 -46.69 18.08 -32.40
CA ALA A 6 -46.80 16.61 -32.52
C ALA A 6 -45.63 15.68 -32.94
N SER A 7 -45.50 14.64 -32.10
CA SER A 7 -44.76 13.38 -32.18
C SER A 7 -45.09 12.48 -33.37
N ARG A 8 -44.10 11.71 -33.85
CA ARG A 8 -44.32 10.37 -34.42
C ARG A 8 -43.20 9.40 -34.02
N SER A 9 -43.57 8.52 -33.10
CA SER A 9 -42.96 7.22 -32.84
C SER A 9 -43.33 6.24 -33.96
N ILE A 10 -42.37 5.47 -34.48
CA ILE A 10 -42.63 4.21 -35.18
C ILE A 10 -41.68 3.15 -34.63
N LEU A 11 -42.26 2.29 -33.82
CA LEU A 11 -41.78 0.98 -33.43
C LEU A 11 -41.60 0.11 -34.67
N ARG A 12 -40.50 -0.65 -34.77
CA ARG A 12 -40.45 -1.85 -35.60
C ARG A 12 -40.16 -3.06 -34.73
N SER A 13 -41.14 -3.95 -34.74
CA SER A 13 -41.36 -5.10 -33.89
C SER A 13 -40.58 -6.34 -34.32
N PHE A 14 -40.38 -7.20 -33.32
CA PHE A 14 -39.98 -8.60 -33.38
C PHE A 14 -40.86 -9.48 -34.28
N ASN A 15 -40.24 -10.51 -34.87
CA ASN A 15 -40.73 -11.88 -35.13
C ASN A 15 -39.49 -12.70 -35.54
N ALA A 16 -38.98 -13.70 -34.80
CA ALA A 16 -39.55 -14.96 -34.27
C ALA A 16 -39.64 -16.10 -35.31
N ALA A 17 -39.15 -17.28 -34.87
CA ALA A 17 -39.18 -18.63 -35.47
C ALA A 17 -38.02 -18.95 -36.45
N THR A 18 -37.22 -20.02 -36.28
CA THR A 18 -37.55 -21.41 -35.96
C THR A 18 -36.34 -22.18 -35.39
N GLN A 19 -36.57 -23.14 -34.50
CA GLN A 19 -35.59 -24.16 -34.07
C GLN A 19 -35.54 -25.34 -35.07
N PRO A 20 -34.51 -26.20 -34.97
CA PRO A 20 -34.80 -27.53 -34.46
C PRO A 20 -33.78 -28.09 -33.45
N THR A 21 -34.29 -29.03 -32.66
CA THR A 21 -33.69 -29.78 -31.56
C THR A 21 -32.72 -30.86 -31.99
N CYS A 22 -31.63 -31.07 -31.24
CA CYS A 22 -30.99 -32.38 -31.04
C CYS A 22 -30.37 -32.45 -29.63
N ARG A 23 -30.72 -33.49 -28.87
CA ARG A 23 -30.18 -33.82 -27.54
C ARG A 23 -28.82 -34.52 -27.67
N ALA A 24 -27.86 -34.18 -26.81
CA ALA A 24 -26.84 -35.11 -26.33
C ALA A 24 -26.30 -34.60 -24.98
N ASN A 25 -26.28 -35.50 -23.99
CA ASN A 25 -25.85 -35.26 -22.62
C ASN A 25 -24.52 -36.02 -22.43
N VAL A 26 -23.41 -35.34 -22.15
CA VAL A 26 -22.18 -35.98 -21.66
C VAL A 26 -21.43 -35.02 -20.74
N ASN A 27 -21.26 -35.44 -19.48
CA ASN A 27 -20.37 -34.84 -18.50
C ASN A 27 -18.94 -34.72 -19.05
N ALA A 28 -18.39 -33.51 -19.10
CA ALA A 28 -16.94 -33.30 -19.17
C ALA A 28 -16.58 -31.95 -18.54
N ARG A 29 -15.83 -32.00 -17.43
CA ARG A 29 -15.08 -30.88 -16.86
C ARG A 29 -14.19 -30.27 -17.95
N LEU A 30 -14.33 -28.98 -18.23
CA LEU A 30 -13.41 -28.23 -19.08
C LEU A 30 -12.62 -27.23 -18.22
N GLN A 31 -11.36 -27.58 -17.96
CA GLN A 31 -10.32 -26.63 -17.61
C GLN A 31 -9.94 -25.86 -18.88
N THR A 32 -10.13 -24.55 -18.87
CA THR A 32 -9.73 -23.66 -19.96
C THR A 32 -8.25 -23.35 -19.85
N THR A 33 -7.44 -23.99 -20.72
CA THR A 33 -6.06 -23.53 -20.98
C THR A 33 -6.03 -22.96 -22.39
N ILE A 34 -5.86 -21.64 -22.48
CA ILE A 34 -5.69 -20.92 -23.74
C ILE A 34 -4.21 -21.03 -24.12
N THR A 35 -3.92 -21.72 -25.24
CA THR A 35 -2.61 -21.68 -25.88
C THR A 35 -2.64 -20.65 -27.00
N SER A 36 -1.90 -19.56 -26.87
CA SER A 36 -1.54 -18.69 -28.00
C SER A 36 -0.14 -19.07 -28.48
N GLN A 37 -0.06 -19.56 -29.72
CA GLN A 37 1.15 -19.44 -30.50
C GLN A 37 1.22 -18.03 -31.06
N LEU A 38 2.39 -17.39 -31.00
CA LEU A 38 2.87 -16.52 -32.08
C LEU A 38 4.37 -16.26 -31.91
N CYS A 39 5.06 -16.44 -33.03
CA CYS A 39 6.42 -16.07 -33.32
C CYS A 39 6.76 -14.64 -32.85
N THR A 40 7.95 -14.47 -32.28
CA THR A 40 8.83 -13.33 -32.60
C THR A 40 10.28 -13.76 -32.50
N LEU A 41 10.93 -13.81 -33.66
CA LEU A 41 12.38 -13.71 -33.82
C LEU A 41 12.83 -12.30 -33.42
N ALA A 42 14.09 -12.25 -33.00
CA ALA A 42 15.00 -11.10 -32.97
C ALA A 42 15.01 -10.18 -31.72
N ARG A 43 15.98 -10.51 -30.85
CA ARG A 43 17.19 -9.69 -30.56
C ARG A 43 17.32 -9.09 -29.13
N ARG A 44 18.04 -9.89 -28.33
CA ARG A 44 19.07 -9.57 -27.31
C ARG A 44 18.64 -9.09 -25.91
N PRO A 45 18.99 -9.86 -24.85
CA PRO A 45 18.75 -9.49 -23.45
C PRO A 45 20.00 -8.86 -22.81
N GLN A 46 19.81 -7.93 -21.87
CA GLN A 46 20.69 -7.78 -20.72
C GLN A 46 19.88 -7.84 -19.43
N THR A 47 20.14 -8.93 -18.71
CA THR A 47 20.21 -9.07 -17.25
C THR A 47 19.00 -8.65 -16.40
N ALA A 48 18.15 -9.64 -16.10
CA ALA A 48 17.50 -9.75 -14.80
C ALA A 48 17.71 -11.18 -14.28
N ALA A 49 18.77 -11.37 -13.51
CA ALA A 49 19.02 -12.57 -12.73
C ALA A 49 18.23 -12.47 -11.42
N ALA A 50 17.08 -13.14 -11.34
CA ALA A 50 16.44 -13.51 -10.07
C ALA A 50 15.22 -14.43 -10.31
N VAL A 51 15.43 -15.63 -10.85
CA VAL A 51 14.49 -16.74 -10.67
C VAL A 51 15.30 -17.99 -10.32
N LYS A 52 15.01 -18.54 -9.13
CA LYS A 52 15.65 -19.69 -8.51
C LYS A 52 15.63 -20.91 -9.47
N PRO A 53 16.75 -21.59 -9.75
CA PRO A 53 16.79 -22.61 -10.79
C PRO A 53 16.50 -23.99 -10.21
N LEU A 54 15.23 -24.30 -9.92
CA LEU A 54 14.82 -25.68 -9.62
C LEU A 54 14.84 -26.56 -10.88
N ALA A 55 14.82 -25.94 -12.07
CA ALA A 55 14.95 -26.61 -13.37
C ALA A 55 16.39 -27.08 -13.70
N LEU A 56 17.42 -26.47 -13.11
CA LEU A 56 18.82 -26.77 -13.45
C LEU A 56 19.37 -28.00 -12.71
N GLN A 57 18.67 -28.47 -11.68
CA GLN A 57 18.98 -29.72 -10.99
C GLN A 57 18.48 -30.96 -11.76
N PHE A 58 17.34 -30.89 -12.45
CA PHE A 58 16.84 -31.99 -13.29
C PHE A 58 17.57 -32.08 -14.64
N ALA A 59 18.09 -30.97 -15.18
CA ALA A 59 18.90 -30.98 -16.39
C ALA A 59 20.29 -31.65 -16.20
N ARG A 60 20.88 -31.57 -15.00
CA ARG A 60 22.15 -32.26 -14.68
C ARG A 60 22.00 -33.78 -14.56
N GLY A 61 20.84 -34.28 -14.15
CA GLY A 61 20.58 -35.73 -14.07
C GLY A 61 20.45 -36.39 -15.45
N ALA A 62 19.83 -35.72 -16.42
CA ALA A 62 19.56 -36.27 -17.74
C ALA A 62 20.77 -36.25 -18.69
N ALA A 63 21.74 -35.36 -18.49
CA ALA A 63 22.95 -35.28 -19.31
C ALA A 63 24.03 -36.35 -18.97
N SER A 64 23.81 -37.14 -17.92
CA SER A 64 24.77 -38.16 -17.46
C SER A 64 24.64 -39.52 -18.15
N LYS A 65 23.64 -39.71 -19.03
CA LYS A 65 23.31 -41.02 -19.59
C LYS A 65 23.95 -41.34 -20.96
N ASP A 66 24.41 -40.33 -21.70
CA ASP A 66 24.97 -40.47 -23.06
C ASP A 66 26.37 -39.84 -23.23
N SER A 67 27.05 -39.48 -22.14
CA SER A 67 28.47 -39.14 -22.24
C SER A 67 29.27 -40.43 -22.41
N PRO A 68 30.10 -40.58 -23.47
CA PRO A 68 30.95 -41.76 -23.60
C PRO A 68 31.82 -41.90 -22.33
N PRO A 69 32.09 -43.13 -21.87
CA PRO A 69 32.96 -43.33 -20.72
C PRO A 69 34.29 -42.63 -21.02
N MET A 70 34.74 -41.78 -20.08
CA MET A 70 36.00 -41.03 -20.07
C MET A 70 37.00 -41.50 -21.13
N ASP A 71 37.42 -40.55 -21.97
CA ASP A 71 38.45 -40.76 -22.99
C ASP A 71 39.65 -41.52 -22.40
N LYS A 72 40.18 -42.47 -23.17
CA LYS A 72 41.30 -43.30 -22.70
C LYS A 72 42.47 -42.38 -22.34
N ILE A 73 43.03 -42.56 -21.15
CA ILE A 73 44.13 -41.72 -20.63
C ILE A 73 45.32 -41.80 -21.60
N ASP A 74 45.56 -40.72 -22.33
CA ASP A 74 46.69 -40.60 -23.25
C ASP A 74 47.98 -40.34 -22.49
N THR A 75 48.50 -41.41 -21.88
CA THR A 75 49.73 -41.40 -21.08
C THR A 75 50.95 -40.84 -21.81
N LYS A 76 50.96 -40.84 -23.15
CA LYS A 76 52.02 -40.23 -23.95
C LYS A 76 51.92 -38.70 -23.94
N HIS A 77 50.72 -38.16 -24.13
CA HIS A 77 50.47 -36.73 -24.10
C HIS A 77 50.68 -36.16 -22.69
N GLU A 78 50.23 -36.87 -21.66
CA GLU A 78 50.48 -36.49 -20.26
C GLU A 78 51.97 -36.51 -19.91
N LYS A 79 52.75 -37.48 -20.42
CA LYS A 79 54.21 -37.52 -20.23
C LYS A 79 54.94 -36.41 -20.98
N GLU A 80 54.37 -35.91 -22.07
CA GLU A 80 54.90 -34.74 -22.79
C GLU A 80 54.57 -33.45 -22.03
N LEU A 81 53.33 -33.28 -21.55
CA LEU A 81 52.94 -32.16 -20.69
C LEU A 81 53.73 -32.13 -19.37
N ALA A 82 53.99 -33.28 -18.75
CA ALA A 82 54.76 -33.36 -17.51
C ALA A 82 56.22 -32.90 -17.66
N LYS A 83 56.77 -32.87 -18.89
CA LYS A 83 58.11 -32.33 -19.16
C LYS A 83 58.12 -30.81 -19.26
N HIS A 84 56.98 -30.18 -19.50
CA HIS A 84 56.86 -28.73 -19.51
C HIS A 84 56.71 -28.22 -18.07
N VAL A 85 57.76 -27.59 -17.56
CA VAL A 85 57.70 -26.90 -16.26
C VAL A 85 56.84 -25.66 -16.42
N LEU A 86 55.78 -25.55 -15.61
CA LEU A 86 54.91 -24.37 -15.60
C LEU A 86 55.71 -23.18 -15.07
N GLU A 87 55.79 -22.11 -15.86
CA GLU A 87 56.38 -20.85 -15.42
C GLU A 87 55.43 -20.17 -14.43
N ALA A 88 55.95 -19.82 -13.25
CA ALA A 88 55.18 -19.03 -12.28
C ALA A 88 55.08 -17.60 -12.80
N ASP A 89 53.85 -17.14 -13.05
CA ASP A 89 53.55 -15.80 -13.57
C ASP A 89 52.91 -14.95 -12.45
N PRO A 90 53.68 -14.52 -11.43
CA PRO A 90 53.16 -13.97 -10.17
C PRO A 90 52.41 -12.64 -10.34
N GLU A 91 52.56 -11.95 -11.46
CA GLU A 91 51.84 -10.70 -11.73
C GLU A 91 50.41 -10.94 -12.25
N ARG A 92 50.13 -12.13 -12.78
CA ARG A 92 48.81 -12.49 -13.34
C ARG A 92 47.88 -13.16 -12.34
N VAL A 93 48.45 -13.76 -11.30
CA VAL A 93 47.72 -14.41 -10.21
C VAL A 93 47.70 -13.51 -8.99
N SER A 94 46.49 -13.15 -8.56
CA SER A 94 46.29 -12.47 -7.28
C SER A 94 46.87 -13.32 -6.15
N MET A 95 47.85 -12.77 -5.43
CA MET A 95 48.36 -13.36 -4.18
C MET A 95 47.30 -13.30 -3.07
N ASP A 96 46.29 -12.45 -3.21
CA ASP A 96 45.14 -12.41 -2.33
C ASP A 96 44.21 -13.59 -2.63
N SER A 97 44.17 -14.50 -1.65
CA SER A 97 43.28 -15.64 -1.60
C SER A 97 41.84 -15.17 -1.35
N SER A 98 40.88 -15.68 -2.11
CA SER A 98 39.44 -15.41 -1.93
C SER A 98 38.82 -16.14 -0.73
N VAL A 99 39.63 -16.57 0.24
CA VAL A 99 39.16 -17.32 1.40
C VAL A 99 38.70 -16.35 2.49
N HIS A 100 37.39 -16.35 2.78
CA HIS A 100 36.85 -15.68 3.95
C HIS A 100 37.46 -16.30 5.21
N PRO A 101 38.14 -15.54 6.09
CA PRO A 101 38.69 -16.11 7.30
C PRO A 101 37.54 -16.47 8.24
N VAL A 102 37.27 -17.76 8.39
CA VAL A 102 36.21 -18.30 9.26
C VAL A 102 36.53 -18.14 10.76
N PHE A 103 37.80 -17.82 11.11
CA PHE A 103 38.26 -17.69 12.50
C PHE A 103 38.59 -16.25 12.94
N GLY A 104 38.28 -15.24 12.12
CA GLY A 104 38.59 -13.84 12.42
C GLY A 104 37.65 -13.14 13.41
N GLU A 105 36.53 -13.78 13.78
CA GLU A 105 35.47 -13.13 14.59
C GLU A 105 35.68 -13.21 16.11
N VAL A 106 36.64 -14.00 16.60
CA VAL A 106 36.73 -14.30 18.05
C VAL A 106 37.86 -13.55 18.79
N ALA A 107 38.76 -12.84 18.09
CA ALA A 107 39.96 -12.28 18.75
C ALA A 107 40.43 -10.90 18.25
N ALA A 108 39.52 -10.05 17.77
CA ALA A 108 39.80 -8.61 17.61
C ALA A 108 38.98 -7.82 18.65
N PRO A 109 39.43 -6.66 19.15
CA PRO A 109 38.59 -5.79 19.97
C PRO A 109 37.39 -5.37 19.12
N ALA A 110 36.25 -6.04 19.34
CA ALA A 110 35.09 -6.03 18.45
C ALA A 110 34.28 -4.72 18.52
N GLU A 111 34.48 -3.91 19.56
CA GLU A 111 33.56 -2.80 19.83
C GLU A 111 33.71 -1.63 18.84
N LYS A 112 34.91 -1.31 18.34
CA LYS A 112 35.08 -0.14 17.45
C LYS A 112 34.77 -0.42 15.97
N LYS A 113 35.08 -1.62 15.47
CA LYS A 113 34.87 -1.95 14.05
C LYS A 113 33.41 -2.27 13.72
N GLU A 114 32.64 -2.75 14.69
CA GLU A 114 31.21 -3.01 14.50
C GLU A 114 30.40 -1.71 14.58
N GLU A 115 30.71 -0.81 15.52
CA GLU A 115 30.11 0.53 15.58
C GLU A 115 30.37 1.33 14.31
N ASP A 116 31.60 1.35 13.79
CA ASP A 116 31.94 2.05 12.55
C ASP A 116 31.19 1.46 11.33
N LYS A 117 31.02 0.13 11.27
CA LYS A 117 30.25 -0.52 10.19
C LYS A 117 28.75 -0.25 10.31
N MET A 118 28.19 -0.24 11.52
CA MET A 118 26.78 0.08 11.76
C MET A 118 26.51 1.56 11.43
N MET A 119 27.38 2.48 11.84
CA MET A 119 27.29 3.90 11.51
C MET A 119 27.49 4.15 10.00
N ALA A 120 28.37 3.40 9.33
CA ALA A 120 28.48 3.44 7.88
C ALA A 120 27.19 2.96 7.18
N GLY A 121 26.55 1.91 7.69
CA GLY A 121 25.24 1.44 7.22
C GLY A 121 24.14 2.49 7.40
N VAL A 122 24.03 3.10 8.58
CA VAL A 122 23.05 4.17 8.85
C VAL A 122 23.31 5.39 7.96
N ASN A 123 24.58 5.78 7.77
CA ASN A 123 24.93 6.88 6.88
C ASN A 123 24.58 6.57 5.41
N GLN A 124 24.78 5.32 4.98
CA GLN A 124 24.38 4.87 3.64
C GLN A 124 22.86 4.85 3.48
N ASP A 125 22.11 4.46 4.51
CA ASP A 125 20.65 4.52 4.51
C ASP A 125 20.15 5.97 4.47
N ILE A 126 20.76 6.88 5.25
CA ILE A 126 20.47 8.32 5.21
C ILE A 126 20.75 8.90 3.82
N GLN A 127 21.87 8.53 3.20
CA GLN A 127 22.20 8.93 1.83
C GLN A 127 21.18 8.38 0.83
N THR A 128 20.80 7.10 0.94
CA THR A 128 19.79 6.48 0.08
C THR A 128 18.44 7.19 0.20
N ILE A 129 18.02 7.53 1.43
CA ILE A 129 16.81 8.31 1.69
C ILE A 129 16.94 9.70 1.04
N LYS A 130 18.06 10.38 1.27
CA LYS A 130 18.31 11.71 0.70
C LYS A 130 18.26 11.70 -0.82
N ASP A 131 18.87 10.71 -1.46
CA ASP A 131 18.88 10.53 -2.92
C ASP A 131 17.48 10.18 -3.44
N THR A 132 16.71 9.38 -2.68
CA THR A 132 15.32 9.04 -3.02
C THR A 132 14.39 10.24 -2.94
N PHE A 133 14.66 11.19 -2.03
CA PHE A 133 13.90 12.43 -1.87
C PHE A 133 14.58 13.63 -2.52
N ASP A 134 15.62 13.44 -3.34
CA ASP A 134 16.28 14.56 -3.99
C ASP A 134 15.38 15.14 -5.09
N MET A 135 14.82 16.32 -4.81
CA MET A 135 13.95 17.05 -5.73
C MET A 135 14.69 18.18 -6.46
N SER A 136 16.03 18.14 -6.48
CA SER A 136 16.85 19.15 -7.17
C SER A 136 16.53 19.27 -8.67
N GLU A 137 16.12 18.17 -9.30
CA GLU A 137 15.72 18.13 -10.72
C GLU A 137 14.28 18.61 -10.98
N VAL A 138 13.47 18.79 -9.93
CA VAL A 138 12.06 19.18 -10.06
C VAL A 138 11.96 20.69 -10.31
N PRO A 139 11.17 21.14 -11.31
CA PRO A 139 10.91 22.56 -11.50
C PRO A 139 10.32 23.20 -10.25
N LYS A 140 10.99 24.22 -9.70
CA LYS A 140 10.57 24.93 -8.46
C LYS A 140 9.09 25.35 -8.44
N PRO A 141 8.50 25.87 -9.54
CA PRO A 141 7.08 26.23 -9.54
C PRO A 141 6.16 25.03 -9.28
N ALA A 142 6.45 23.87 -9.89
CA ALA A 142 5.68 22.66 -9.68
C ALA A 142 5.84 22.14 -8.25
N LEU A 143 7.05 22.22 -7.68
CA LEU A 143 7.32 21.83 -6.30
C LEU A 143 6.49 22.64 -5.30
N TYR A 144 6.46 23.98 -5.44
CA TYR A 144 5.71 24.83 -4.52
C TYR A 144 4.20 24.60 -4.61
N ILE A 145 3.66 24.44 -5.83
CA ILE A 145 2.23 24.14 -6.02
C ILE A 145 1.89 22.76 -5.45
N GLY A 146 2.77 21.77 -5.69
CA GLY A 146 2.63 20.43 -5.13
C GLY A 146 2.60 20.43 -3.61
N LEU A 147 3.58 21.07 -2.98
CA LEU A 147 3.66 21.18 -1.51
C LEU A 147 2.48 21.95 -0.93
N ALA A 148 2.04 23.03 -1.58
CA ALA A 148 0.85 23.77 -1.18
C ALA A 148 -0.41 22.88 -1.22
N GLY A 149 -0.51 21.99 -2.21
CA GLY A 149 -1.59 21.00 -2.31
C GLY A 149 -1.57 19.93 -1.20
N VAL A 150 -0.49 19.76 -0.45
CA VAL A 150 -0.45 18.80 0.67
C VAL A 150 -0.76 19.46 2.00
N LEU A 151 -0.74 20.80 2.08
CA LEU A 151 -1.04 21.53 3.31
C LEU A 151 -2.41 21.18 3.92
N PRO A 152 -3.51 21.06 3.15
CA PRO A 152 -4.80 20.71 3.74
C PRO A 152 -4.80 19.30 4.35
N TYR A 153 -4.02 18.36 3.81
CA TYR A 153 -3.87 17.02 4.37
C TYR A 153 -3.15 17.03 5.73
N VAL A 154 -2.06 17.77 5.81
CA VAL A 154 -1.32 17.93 7.07
C VAL A 154 -2.18 18.66 8.10
N ALA A 155 -2.88 19.72 7.68
CA ALA A 155 -3.75 20.47 8.57
C ALA A 155 -4.91 19.62 9.11
N THR A 156 -5.60 18.88 8.24
CA THR A 156 -6.71 17.99 8.64
C THR A 156 -6.23 16.87 9.55
N SER A 157 -5.15 16.17 9.19
CA SER A 157 -4.62 15.06 10.01
C SER A 157 -4.15 15.50 11.40
N LEU A 158 -3.40 16.60 11.51
CA LEU A 158 -2.99 17.15 12.79
C LEU A 158 -4.19 17.60 13.62
N SER A 159 -5.17 18.23 12.99
CA SER A 159 -6.39 18.65 13.67
C SER A 159 -7.23 17.46 14.15
N THR A 160 -7.28 16.37 13.38
CA THR A 160 -7.95 15.12 13.79
C THR A 160 -7.28 14.52 15.02
N VAL A 161 -5.95 14.46 15.07
CA VAL A 161 -5.21 13.98 16.25
C VAL A 161 -5.40 14.92 17.44
N PHE A 162 -5.38 16.23 17.21
CA PHE A 162 -5.63 17.22 18.25
C PHE A 162 -7.04 17.06 18.85
N CYS A 163 -8.08 16.92 18.02
CA CYS A 163 -9.43 16.64 18.49
C CYS A 163 -9.51 15.30 19.24
N ALA A 164 -8.83 14.25 18.75
CA ALA A 164 -8.76 12.97 19.43
C ALA A 164 -8.13 13.07 20.83
N TYR A 165 -7.06 13.85 20.95
CA TYR A 165 -6.38 14.10 22.21
C TYR A 165 -7.23 14.92 23.19
N GLU A 166 -7.93 15.95 22.71
CA GLU A 166 -8.86 16.75 23.53
C GLU A 166 -10.01 15.91 24.07
N ILE A 167 -10.62 15.07 23.23
CA ILE A 167 -11.68 14.13 23.64
C ILE A 167 -11.14 13.18 24.72
N HIS A 168 -9.95 12.60 24.50
CA HIS A 168 -9.33 11.69 25.46
C HIS A 168 -9.06 12.37 26.82
N SER A 169 -8.52 13.58 26.79
CA SER A 169 -8.19 14.36 27.99
C SER A 169 -9.46 14.80 28.74
N ALA A 170 -10.50 15.22 28.01
CA ALA A 170 -11.78 15.64 28.59
C ALA A 170 -12.50 14.51 29.32
N HIS A 171 -12.43 13.28 28.81
CA HIS A 171 -13.01 12.12 29.48
C HIS A 171 -12.29 11.73 30.78
N GLU A 172 -10.96 11.84 30.82
CA GLU A 172 -10.18 11.44 32.00
C GLU A 172 -10.15 12.53 33.07
N SER A 173 -10.14 13.80 32.68
CA SER A 173 -9.98 14.94 33.58
C SER A 173 -11.29 15.72 33.82
N GLY A 174 -12.38 15.39 33.10
CA GLY A 174 -13.67 16.09 33.17
C GLY A 174 -13.71 17.47 32.50
N SER A 175 -12.59 17.92 31.90
CA SER A 175 -12.45 19.17 31.16
C SER A 175 -11.45 19.00 30.02
N GLY A 176 -11.80 19.48 28.82
CA GLY A 176 -10.83 19.62 27.74
C GLY A 176 -9.81 20.72 28.04
N LEU A 177 -8.70 20.72 27.31
CA LEU A 177 -7.63 21.72 27.44
C LEU A 177 -8.03 23.04 26.78
N ILE A 178 -8.59 22.95 25.57
CA ILE A 178 -8.99 24.12 24.76
C ILE A 178 -10.43 23.99 24.28
N LEU A 179 -10.90 22.78 23.99
CA LEU A 179 -12.22 22.52 23.42
C LEU A 179 -13.06 21.62 24.32
N SER A 180 -14.36 21.89 24.35
CA SER A 180 -15.34 20.96 24.95
C SER A 180 -15.46 19.71 24.09
N GLU A 181 -15.69 18.55 24.72
CA GLU A 181 -15.91 17.24 24.08
C GLU A 181 -16.86 17.34 22.88
N LYS A 182 -18.05 17.92 23.08
CA LYS A 182 -19.06 18.09 22.02
C LYS A 182 -18.57 18.95 20.85
N THR A 183 -17.75 19.95 21.12
CA THR A 183 -17.21 20.81 20.06
C THR A 183 -16.11 20.09 19.29
N ALA A 184 -15.26 19.31 19.96
CA ALA A 184 -14.24 18.48 19.32
C ALA A 184 -14.87 17.39 18.44
N GLU A 185 -15.93 16.73 18.92
CA GLU A 185 -16.72 15.77 18.12
C GLU A 185 -17.33 16.42 16.87
N LEU A 186 -17.95 17.59 17.02
CA LEU A 186 -18.53 18.31 15.89
C LEU A 186 -17.46 18.72 14.87
N MET A 187 -16.27 19.11 15.34
CA MET A 187 -15.14 19.42 14.47
C MET A 187 -14.71 18.19 13.67
N LEU A 188 -14.59 17.01 14.31
CA LEU A 188 -14.27 15.75 13.62
C LEU A 188 -15.24 15.46 12.48
N HIS A 189 -16.55 15.59 12.72
CA HIS A 189 -17.57 15.38 11.68
C HIS A 189 -17.45 16.32 10.47
N VAL A 190 -16.83 17.50 10.63
CA VAL A 190 -16.55 18.42 9.52
C VAL A 190 -15.23 18.08 8.83
N LEU A 191 -14.20 17.72 9.61
CA LEU A 191 -12.86 17.43 9.09
C LEU A 191 -12.82 16.15 8.24
N GLU A 192 -13.59 15.14 8.62
CA GLU A 192 -13.63 13.84 7.96
C GLU A 192 -14.04 13.92 6.47
N PRO A 193 -15.23 14.46 6.12
CA PRO A 193 -15.62 14.60 4.72
C PRO A 193 -14.74 15.61 3.99
N LEU A 194 -14.14 16.58 4.69
CA LEU A 194 -13.22 17.54 4.08
C LEU A 194 -11.94 16.85 3.61
N GLN A 195 -11.32 16.02 4.45
CA GLN A 195 -10.11 15.27 4.08
C GLN A 195 -10.40 14.27 2.94
N ILE A 196 -11.51 13.52 3.03
CA ILE A 196 -11.91 12.55 2.01
C ILE A 196 -12.25 13.25 0.68
N GLY A 197 -13.05 14.32 0.73
CA GLY A 197 -13.42 15.08 -0.46
C GLY A 197 -12.19 15.70 -1.13
N TYR A 198 -11.27 16.25 -0.34
CA TYR A 198 -10.00 16.78 -0.84
C TYR A 198 -9.10 15.69 -1.44
N GLY A 199 -9.08 14.49 -0.86
CA GLY A 199 -8.40 13.35 -1.46
C GLY A 199 -8.95 12.95 -2.82
N ALA A 200 -10.27 12.87 -2.93
CA ALA A 200 -10.92 12.52 -4.18
C ALA A 200 -10.65 13.56 -5.28
N THR A 201 -10.61 14.85 -4.95
CA THR A 201 -10.27 15.89 -5.94
C THR A 201 -8.82 15.77 -6.40
N ILE A 202 -7.85 15.57 -5.49
CA ILE A 202 -6.45 15.37 -5.86
C ILE A 202 -6.31 14.13 -6.76
N ILE A 203 -6.88 12.97 -6.39
CA ILE A 203 -6.79 11.75 -7.22
C ILE A 203 -7.36 12.01 -8.62
N SER A 204 -8.44 12.77 -8.73
CA SER A 204 -9.02 13.15 -10.02
C SER A 204 -8.08 14.03 -10.85
N PHE A 205 -7.40 15.00 -10.23
CA PHE A 205 -6.38 15.82 -10.90
C PHE A 205 -5.16 15.01 -11.36
N LEU A 206 -4.69 14.06 -10.56
CA LEU A 206 -3.61 13.14 -10.93
C LEU A 206 -3.96 12.33 -12.19
N GLY A 207 -5.21 11.87 -12.26
CA GLY A 207 -5.73 11.25 -13.47
C GLY A 207 -5.72 12.20 -14.67
N ALA A 208 -6.20 13.43 -14.49
CA ALA A 208 -6.26 14.44 -15.54
C ALA A 208 -4.88 14.86 -16.10
N ILE A 209 -3.81 14.81 -15.29
CA ILE A 209 -2.43 15.07 -15.76
C ILE A 209 -2.07 14.14 -16.93
N HIS A 210 -2.52 12.89 -16.92
CA HIS A 210 -2.24 11.93 -17.99
C HIS A 210 -2.91 12.30 -19.31
N TRP A 211 -4.10 12.91 -19.25
CA TRP A 211 -4.75 13.47 -20.44
C TRP A 211 -3.98 14.68 -20.96
N GLY A 212 -3.54 15.56 -20.06
CA GLY A 212 -2.72 16.71 -20.42
C GLY A 212 -1.40 16.32 -21.10
N LEU A 213 -0.71 15.30 -20.58
CA LEU A 213 0.53 14.78 -21.16
C LEU A 213 0.31 14.12 -22.52
N GLU A 214 -0.82 13.44 -22.73
CA GLU A 214 -1.20 12.88 -24.04
C GLU A 214 -1.51 13.99 -25.05
N TRP A 215 -2.26 15.02 -24.66
CA TRP A 215 -2.54 16.17 -25.54
C TRP A 215 -1.28 16.96 -25.90
N ALA A 216 -0.31 17.03 -24.98
CA ALA A 216 1.01 17.60 -25.24
C ALA A 216 1.92 16.68 -26.07
N LYS A 217 1.47 15.46 -26.43
CA LYS A 217 2.24 14.43 -27.14
C LYS A 217 3.59 14.10 -26.47
N PHE A 218 3.65 14.26 -25.14
CA PHE A 218 4.88 14.03 -24.38
C PHE A 218 5.21 12.54 -24.38
N GLY A 219 6.42 12.17 -24.82
CA GLY A 219 6.84 10.77 -24.92
C GLY A 219 6.16 9.99 -26.06
N GLY A 220 5.56 10.67 -27.03
CA GLY A 220 4.82 10.07 -28.15
C GLY A 220 3.33 9.88 -27.88
N GLU A 221 2.62 9.31 -28.85
CA GLU A 221 1.18 8.98 -28.75
C GLU A 221 1.03 7.56 -28.19
N ALA A 222 0.74 7.46 -26.90
CA ALA A 222 0.45 6.17 -26.25
C ALA A 222 -1.01 5.74 -26.49
N GLY A 223 -1.86 6.65 -26.94
CA GLY A 223 -3.26 6.41 -27.30
C GLY A 223 -4.12 6.02 -26.10
N TRP A 224 -5.04 5.09 -26.31
CA TRP A 224 -6.05 4.69 -25.30
C TRP A 224 -5.47 4.18 -23.98
N SER A 225 -4.24 3.65 -23.98
CA SER A 225 -3.61 3.16 -22.76
C SER A 225 -3.25 4.26 -21.78
N ARG A 226 -2.97 5.49 -22.23
CA ARG A 226 -2.69 6.62 -21.32
C ARG A 226 -3.98 7.27 -20.83
N TYR A 227 -4.97 7.41 -21.71
CA TYR A 227 -6.29 7.93 -21.33
C TYR A 227 -6.97 7.09 -20.24
N SER A 228 -6.85 5.77 -20.31
CA SER A 228 -7.43 4.88 -19.30
C SER A 228 -6.84 5.07 -17.91
N ILE A 229 -5.55 5.40 -17.79
CA ILE A 229 -4.92 5.71 -16.49
C ILE A 229 -5.61 6.91 -15.85
N GLY A 230 -5.89 7.94 -16.65
CA GLY A 230 -6.60 9.12 -16.18
C GLY A 230 -8.03 8.85 -15.76
N VAL A 231 -8.78 8.07 -16.57
CA VAL A 231 -10.17 7.68 -16.27
C VAL A 231 -10.24 6.83 -15.00
N ILE A 232 -9.33 5.87 -14.85
CA ILE A 232 -9.30 4.96 -13.68
C ILE A 232 -9.09 5.75 -12.39
N GLY A 233 -8.22 6.76 -12.39
CA GLY A 233 -8.00 7.60 -11.19
C GLY A 233 -9.31 8.22 -10.69
N THR A 234 -10.00 8.96 -11.55
CA THR A 234 -11.28 9.61 -11.20
C THR A 234 -12.38 8.61 -10.90
N ALA A 235 -12.46 7.51 -11.65
CA ALA A 235 -13.47 6.46 -11.45
C ALA A 235 -13.30 5.74 -10.10
N LEU A 236 -12.05 5.59 -9.61
CA LEU A 236 -11.77 5.05 -8.28
C LEU A 236 -11.98 6.10 -7.18
N ALA A 237 -11.70 7.37 -7.45
CA ALA A 237 -11.85 8.45 -6.48
C ALA A 237 -13.32 8.69 -6.07
N TRP A 238 -14.23 8.73 -7.04
CA TRP A 238 -15.61 9.10 -6.78
C TRP A 238 -16.35 8.19 -5.78
N PRO A 239 -16.27 6.84 -5.88
CA PRO A 239 -16.89 5.95 -4.89
C PRO A 239 -16.38 6.14 -3.47
N THR A 240 -15.14 6.60 -3.28
CA THR A 240 -14.58 6.78 -1.91
C THR A 240 -15.30 7.84 -1.10
N ILE A 241 -15.97 8.79 -1.76
CA ILE A 241 -16.75 9.84 -1.09
C ILE A 241 -18.02 9.27 -0.43
N LEU A 242 -18.52 8.13 -0.94
CA LEU A 242 -19.72 7.47 -0.43
C LEU A 242 -19.42 6.43 0.66
N LEU A 243 -18.14 6.12 0.89
CA LEU A 243 -17.74 5.14 1.90
C LEU A 243 -17.72 5.74 3.31
N PRO A 244 -17.93 4.93 4.36
CA PRO A 244 -17.63 5.35 5.71
C PRO A 244 -16.16 5.75 5.84
N VAL A 245 -15.86 6.67 6.75
CA VAL A 245 -14.59 7.41 6.81
C VAL A 245 -13.37 6.50 6.86
N GLU A 246 -13.41 5.42 7.64
CA GLU A 246 -12.32 4.46 7.76
C GLU A 246 -12.02 3.79 6.41
N TYR A 247 -13.06 3.29 5.75
CA TYR A 247 -12.92 2.63 4.45
C TYR A 247 -12.57 3.63 3.35
N ALA A 248 -13.07 4.86 3.42
CA ALA A 248 -12.72 5.94 2.51
C ALA A 248 -11.22 6.28 2.60
N LEU A 249 -10.69 6.48 3.80
CA LEU A 249 -9.27 6.79 4.01
C LEU A 249 -8.37 5.63 3.58
N ILE A 250 -8.70 4.39 3.93
CA ILE A 250 -7.93 3.20 3.53
C ILE A 250 -7.95 3.03 2.00
N SER A 251 -9.13 3.14 1.38
CA SER A 251 -9.25 3.02 -0.07
C SER A 251 -8.50 4.14 -0.80
N GLN A 252 -8.59 5.38 -0.35
CA GLN A 252 -7.84 6.51 -0.92
C GLN A 252 -6.33 6.31 -0.76
N PHE A 253 -5.85 5.83 0.39
CA PHE A 253 -4.45 5.46 0.57
C PHE A 253 -3.99 4.45 -0.47
N LEU A 254 -4.76 3.38 -0.69
CA LEU A 254 -4.46 2.38 -1.72
C LEU A 254 -4.50 2.96 -3.13
N ILE A 255 -5.46 3.84 -3.42
CA ILE A 255 -5.59 4.50 -4.73
C ILE A 255 -4.41 5.45 -4.98
N PHE A 256 -3.96 6.22 -3.98
CA PHE A 256 -2.77 7.07 -4.11
C PHE A 256 -1.52 6.25 -4.42
N ASN A 257 -1.34 5.12 -3.73
CA ASN A 257 -0.23 4.20 -3.98
C ASN A 257 -0.32 3.55 -5.37
N TYR A 258 -1.52 3.12 -5.77
CA TYR A 258 -1.76 2.58 -7.11
C TYR A 258 -1.48 3.62 -8.20
N MET A 259 -1.92 4.86 -8.01
CA MET A 259 -1.64 5.96 -8.93
C MET A 259 -0.15 6.26 -8.99
N TYR A 260 0.55 6.33 -7.85
CA TYR A 260 2.01 6.48 -7.85
C TYR A 260 2.71 5.34 -8.62
N TYR A 261 2.27 4.10 -8.44
CA TYR A 261 2.82 2.98 -9.19
C TYR A 261 2.62 3.15 -10.70
N LYS A 262 1.42 3.58 -11.13
CA LYS A 262 1.13 3.87 -12.53
C LYS A 262 1.96 5.05 -13.07
N ASP A 263 2.12 6.11 -12.29
CA ASP A 263 2.91 7.29 -12.61
C ASP A 263 4.39 6.93 -12.78
N SER A 264 4.96 6.17 -11.84
CA SER A 264 6.35 5.68 -11.92
C SER A 264 6.57 4.77 -13.13
N ARG A 265 5.59 3.91 -13.45
CA ARG A 265 5.64 3.08 -14.67
C ARG A 265 5.57 3.95 -15.93
N ALA A 266 4.78 5.01 -15.94
CA ALA A 266 4.71 5.96 -17.04
C ALA A 266 6.05 6.70 -17.22
N CYS A 267 6.69 7.15 -16.14
CA CYS A 267 8.04 7.76 -16.20
C CYS A 267 9.07 6.79 -16.79
N ARG A 268 9.07 5.53 -16.34
CA ARG A 268 10.00 4.50 -16.85
C ARG A 268 9.75 4.12 -18.30
N ALA A 269 8.52 4.26 -18.79
CA ALA A 269 8.16 4.09 -20.19
C ALA A 269 8.47 5.32 -21.05
N GLY A 270 8.97 6.42 -20.47
CA GLY A 270 9.22 7.69 -21.15
C GLY A 270 7.95 8.50 -21.45
N TRP A 271 6.81 8.13 -20.86
CA TRP A 271 5.52 8.77 -21.06
C TRP A 271 5.31 10.02 -20.21
N ALA A 272 6.09 10.17 -19.15
CA ALA A 272 6.12 11.31 -18.25
C ALA A 272 7.58 11.71 -17.98
N PRO A 273 7.85 12.97 -17.57
CA PRO A 273 9.20 13.41 -17.25
C PRO A 273 9.84 12.56 -16.14
N ALA A 274 11.16 12.33 -16.21
CA ALA A 274 11.86 11.51 -15.22
C ALA A 274 11.68 12.02 -13.77
N TRP A 275 11.78 13.34 -13.58
CA TRP A 275 11.59 14.01 -12.29
C TRP A 275 10.17 13.83 -11.71
N TYR A 276 9.16 13.55 -12.54
CA TYR A 276 7.78 13.38 -12.08
C TYR A 276 7.63 12.18 -11.13
N GLY A 277 8.44 11.13 -11.30
CA GLY A 277 8.41 9.95 -10.44
C GLY A 277 8.82 10.25 -9.00
N VAL A 278 9.95 10.95 -8.82
CA VAL A 278 10.48 11.35 -7.50
C VAL A 278 9.57 12.38 -6.83
N TYR A 279 9.14 13.38 -7.59
CA TYR A 279 8.17 14.38 -7.15
C TYR A 279 6.88 13.71 -6.63
N ARG A 280 6.34 12.76 -7.39
CA ARG A 280 5.12 12.06 -7.03
C ARG A 280 5.29 11.20 -5.79
N PHE A 281 6.41 10.48 -5.68
CA PHE A 281 6.74 9.67 -4.51
C PHE A 281 6.68 10.50 -3.22
N ALA A 282 7.35 11.64 -3.20
CA ALA A 282 7.39 12.49 -2.02
C ALA A 282 6.01 13.03 -1.63
N LEU A 283 5.22 13.49 -2.61
CA LEU A 283 3.85 13.96 -2.34
C LEU A 283 2.94 12.84 -1.85
N THR A 284 2.99 11.64 -2.46
CA THR A 284 2.23 10.49 -1.96
C THR A 284 2.67 10.05 -0.59
N PHE A 285 3.96 10.19 -0.26
CA PHE A 285 4.47 9.83 1.05
C PHE A 285 3.90 10.75 2.13
N ILE A 286 3.93 12.07 1.90
CA ILE A 286 3.38 13.04 2.87
C ILE A 286 1.86 12.86 3.01
N VAL A 287 1.13 12.73 1.90
CA VAL A 287 -0.33 12.48 1.93
C VAL A 287 -0.64 11.15 2.59
N GLY A 288 0.11 10.10 2.28
CA GLY A 288 -0.04 8.77 2.86
C GLY A 288 0.19 8.78 4.37
N ALA A 289 1.25 9.45 4.84
CA ALA A 289 1.52 9.64 6.25
C ALA A 289 0.39 10.42 6.95
N ALA A 290 -0.11 11.50 6.34
CA ALA A 290 -1.24 12.27 6.86
C ALA A 290 -2.50 11.41 6.98
N ILE A 291 -2.82 10.57 5.99
CA ILE A 291 -3.96 9.64 6.05
C ILE A 291 -3.79 8.63 7.19
N VAL A 292 -2.59 8.06 7.35
CA VAL A 292 -2.30 7.10 8.44
C VAL A 292 -2.45 7.77 9.79
N ILE A 293 -1.94 8.99 9.96
CA ILE A 293 -2.09 9.78 11.19
C ILE A 293 -3.57 10.05 11.49
N SER A 294 -4.37 10.45 10.50
CA SER A 294 -5.82 10.61 10.67
C SER A 294 -6.51 9.32 11.08
N LEU A 295 -6.10 8.18 10.49
CA LEU A 295 -6.67 6.87 10.81
C LEU A 295 -6.34 6.45 12.26
N ILE A 296 -5.12 6.71 12.74
CA ILE A 296 -4.72 6.45 14.11
C ILE A 296 -5.50 7.35 15.09
N GLY A 297 -5.56 8.66 14.82
CA GLY A 297 -6.31 9.61 15.64
C GLY A 297 -7.79 9.23 15.72
N ARG A 298 -8.40 8.84 14.59
CA ARG A 298 -9.77 8.34 14.56
C ARG A 298 -9.92 7.00 15.27
N GLY A 299 -8.98 6.08 15.13
CA GLY A 299 -9.01 4.78 15.82
C GLY A 299 -9.09 4.93 17.34
N GLN A 300 -8.34 5.87 17.91
CA GLN A 300 -8.34 6.16 19.35
C GLN A 300 -9.70 6.70 19.85
N VAL A 301 -10.42 7.44 19.01
CA VAL A 301 -11.74 8.00 19.33
C VAL A 301 -12.86 6.99 19.06
N SER A 302 -12.79 6.27 17.94
CA SER A 302 -13.81 5.32 17.49
C SER A 302 -13.95 4.12 18.43
N ASP A 303 -12.84 3.61 18.98
CA ASP A 303 -12.86 2.55 20.01
C ASP A 303 -13.62 2.95 21.28
N ARG A 304 -13.83 4.25 21.51
CA ARG A 304 -14.46 4.78 22.74
C ARG A 304 -15.85 5.40 22.52
N ILE A 305 -16.12 5.96 21.34
CA ILE A 305 -17.40 6.63 21.00
C ILE A 305 -18.29 5.77 20.08
N GLY A 306 -17.71 4.91 19.25
CA GLY A 306 -18.41 4.16 18.19
C GLY A 306 -18.77 2.71 18.52
N ARG A 307 -18.37 2.19 19.69
CA ARG A 307 -18.73 0.83 20.10
C ARG A 307 -20.21 0.80 20.52
N LEU A 308 -21.09 0.48 19.56
CA LEU A 308 -22.42 -0.04 19.88
C LEU A 308 -22.23 -1.11 20.97
N PRO A 309 -22.87 -0.98 22.16
CA PRO A 309 -22.61 -1.88 23.27
C PRO A 309 -22.83 -3.31 22.78
N GLY A 310 -21.74 -4.07 22.76
CA GLY A 310 -21.79 -5.46 22.35
C GLY A 310 -22.75 -6.23 23.27
N PRO A 311 -23.20 -7.42 22.88
CA PRO A 311 -24.06 -8.25 23.74
C PRO A 311 -23.47 -8.43 25.15
N ALA A 312 -22.15 -8.57 25.26
CA ALA A 312 -21.43 -8.66 26.52
C ALA A 312 -21.47 -7.36 27.34
N ASP A 313 -21.34 -6.18 26.71
CA ASP A 313 -21.40 -4.88 27.39
C ASP A 313 -22.82 -4.59 27.88
N ARG A 314 -23.87 -5.00 27.15
CA ARG A 314 -25.25 -4.91 27.64
C ARG A 314 -25.51 -5.82 28.84
N VAL A 315 -24.99 -7.04 28.82
CA VAL A 315 -25.10 -7.96 29.96
C VAL A 315 -24.37 -7.41 31.18
N LYS A 316 -23.22 -6.76 30.96
CA LYS A 316 -22.48 -6.08 32.02
C LYS A 316 -23.25 -4.89 32.59
N GLN A 317 -23.80 -4.01 31.75
CA GLN A 317 -24.64 -2.89 32.18
C GLN A 317 -25.89 -3.34 32.93
N LEU A 318 -26.57 -4.40 32.48
CA LEU A 318 -27.72 -4.97 33.18
C LEU A 318 -27.32 -5.53 34.55
N ARG A 319 -26.17 -6.21 34.63
CA ARG A 319 -25.66 -6.75 35.89
C ARG A 319 -25.26 -5.63 36.86
N GLU A 320 -24.66 -4.56 36.36
CA GLU A 320 -24.32 -3.37 37.15
C GLU A 320 -25.58 -2.64 37.64
N HIS A 321 -26.62 -2.51 36.80
CA HIS A 321 -27.91 -1.95 37.21
C HIS A 321 -28.59 -2.79 38.28
N GLN A 322 -28.62 -4.11 38.11
CA GLN A 322 -29.17 -5.03 39.10
C GLN A 322 -28.40 -5.01 40.43
N ALA A 323 -27.07 -4.88 40.38
CA ALA A 323 -26.25 -4.75 41.58
C ALA A 323 -26.53 -3.44 42.32
N ALA A 324 -26.65 -2.32 41.59
CA ALA A 324 -26.98 -1.02 42.17
C ALA A 324 -28.40 -0.98 42.76
N GLU A 325 -29.37 -1.65 42.13
CA GLU A 325 -30.72 -1.81 42.68
C GLU A 325 -30.70 -2.64 43.97
N ALA A 326 -29.96 -3.75 43.99
CA ALA A 326 -29.81 -4.57 45.19
C ALA A 326 -29.14 -3.82 46.35
N GLU A 327 -28.09 -3.05 46.08
CA GLU A 327 -27.45 -2.19 47.10
C GLU A 327 -28.41 -1.12 47.63
N ASN A 328 -29.19 -0.47 46.76
CA ASN A 328 -30.20 0.49 47.17
C ASN A 328 -31.30 -0.15 48.04
N GLU A 329 -31.73 -1.38 47.72
CA GLU A 329 -32.70 -2.13 48.55
C GLU A 329 -32.11 -2.51 49.92
N GLU A 330 -30.83 -2.93 49.98
CA GLU A 330 -30.15 -3.22 51.24
C GLU A 330 -29.98 -1.97 52.10
N GLU A 331 -29.63 -0.83 51.51
CA GLU A 331 -29.55 0.45 52.22
C GLU A 331 -30.92 0.88 52.76
N GLN A 332 -31.99 0.71 51.97
CA GLN A 332 -33.34 1.00 52.43
C GLN A 332 -33.76 0.08 53.59
N ARG A 333 -33.41 -1.21 53.53
CA ARG A 333 -33.63 -2.15 54.64
C ARG A 333 -32.86 -1.75 55.89
N ARG A 334 -31.59 -1.33 55.76
CA ARG A 334 -30.79 -0.85 56.90
C ARG A 334 -31.38 0.41 57.52
N LYS A 335 -31.85 1.36 56.70
CA LYS A 335 -32.52 2.58 57.19
C LYS A 335 -33.84 2.27 57.89
N PHE A 336 -34.62 1.33 57.35
CA PHE A 336 -35.89 0.90 57.96
C PHE A 336 -35.69 0.17 59.29
N LEU A 337 -34.66 -0.69 59.39
CA LEU A 337 -34.33 -1.36 60.65
C LEU A 337 -33.83 -0.36 61.69
N ALA A 338 -32.97 0.58 61.30
CA ALA A 338 -32.49 1.64 62.19
C ALA A 338 -33.64 2.54 62.71
N SER A 339 -34.59 2.93 61.85
CA SER A 339 -35.75 3.73 62.29
C SER A 339 -36.69 2.95 63.22
N LYS A 340 -36.76 1.63 63.07
CA LYS A 340 -37.61 0.79 63.92
C LYS A 340 -36.98 0.59 65.30
N ASP A 341 -35.68 0.36 65.36
CA ASP A 341 -34.95 0.28 66.63
C ASP A 341 -35.02 1.62 67.40
N GLU A 342 -35.03 2.77 66.71
CA GLU A 342 -35.27 4.08 67.32
C GLU A 342 -36.71 4.28 67.84
N GLU A 343 -37.73 3.72 67.18
CA GLU A 343 -39.13 3.74 67.66
C GLU A 343 -39.39 2.81 68.85
N ASP A 344 -38.67 1.68 68.95
CA ASP A 344 -38.82 0.71 70.05
C ASP A 344 -38.09 1.17 71.34
N ASP A 345 -37.19 2.16 71.26
CA ASP A 345 -36.40 2.72 72.39
C ASP A 345 -37.01 4.01 73.02
N GLU A 346 -38.10 4.59 72.47
CA GLU A 346 -38.88 5.73 73.04
C GLU A 346 -40.07 5.32 73.94
#